data_AF-A0A1I8A813-F1
#
_entry.id   AF-A0A1I8A813-F1
#
_cell.length_a   1.000
_cell.length_b   1.000
_cell.length_c   1.000
_cell.angle_alpha   90.00
_cell.angle_beta   90.00
_cell.angle_gamma   90.00
#
_symmetry.space_group_name_H-M   'P 1'
#
loop_
_entity.id
_entity.type
_entity.pdbx_description
1 polymer ?
#
loop_
_entity_poly.entity_id
_entity_poly.type
_entity_poly.pdbx_seq_one_letter_code
_entity_poly.pdbx_strand_id
1 'polypeptide(L)'
;MQSDSVCVRSDKKIFADIGLQAEILQLFLSFHPVWLEIGLEIVTGKKITAGANFIAKTAGLIRTHIISDPAILASKKYALGKTKGIITAEGTKMLHRHFLAKMCHFLVAVELMRSSSLVPQVKCLFVKNSPYKCFNDVFVVLSREVIAGSTNLPKYLRKIGFAPDFKQGFFEEYDYSVSGDFVRTLSDGLTLGKVVEIVTGCEIDHVIKKLRNPGGDRIRKLGNIKAVLQVAVERGIDVNDVKPELIVGGDVNTILEVLWRIISFYSVSKHPLQVVLKAAVVIQAAVRGFLARRSYARTRAAFRMKKLTELLSSEPVPTPSSTERDRAAVIIQAAVRGFLARRNYVRTVAASRMNKIPDQAAVKGFLARRNYARTRAAFRIKKLPELTNNDEADPSEPREQLNHTHKKFRRTCCLNNPRYQPSSERVAQHSLRKRTAFFVNK
;
A
#
# COMPACT_ATOMS: atom_id res chain seq x y z
N MET A 1 -3.93 -15.35 -17.15
CA MET A 1 -3.95 -16.82 -17.33
C MET A 1 -4.06 -17.17 -18.81
N GLN A 2 -2.93 -17.24 -19.54
CA GLN A 2 -2.88 -17.65 -20.96
C GLN A 2 -2.24 -19.03 -21.17
N SER A 3 -1.59 -19.60 -20.16
CA SER A 3 -1.05 -20.96 -20.18
C SER A 3 -2.03 -21.94 -19.52
N ASP A 4 -2.25 -23.11 -20.12
CA ASP A 4 -3.07 -24.23 -19.59
C ASP A 4 -2.50 -24.89 -18.30
N SER A 5 -1.63 -24.18 -17.59
CA SER A 5 -0.90 -24.68 -16.42
C SER A 5 -1.73 -24.74 -15.14
N VAL A 6 -2.90 -24.08 -15.11
CA VAL A 6 -3.83 -24.09 -13.97
C VAL A 6 -5.21 -24.43 -14.53
N CYS A 7 -5.73 -25.59 -14.20
CA CYS A 7 -7.03 -26.06 -14.65
C CYS A 7 -7.93 -26.49 -13.49
N VAL A 8 -9.23 -26.33 -13.70
CA VAL A 8 -10.26 -26.92 -12.84
C VAL A 8 -10.31 -28.42 -13.13
N ARG A 9 -10.61 -29.21 -12.10
CA ARG A 9 -10.90 -30.65 -12.21
C ARG A 9 -11.91 -30.95 -13.32
N SER A 10 -11.61 -31.91 -14.19
CA SER A 10 -12.47 -32.24 -15.34
C SER A 10 -13.81 -32.87 -14.94
N ASP A 11 -13.87 -33.53 -13.78
CA ASP A 11 -15.08 -34.11 -13.20
C ASP A 11 -16.02 -33.08 -12.55
N LYS A 12 -15.54 -31.85 -12.34
CA LYS A 12 -16.32 -30.78 -11.69
C LYS A 12 -16.86 -29.81 -12.73
N LYS A 13 -18.15 -29.47 -12.62
CA LYS A 13 -18.81 -28.43 -13.42
C LYS A 13 -19.26 -27.31 -12.49
N ILE A 14 -18.38 -26.36 -12.20
CA ILE A 14 -18.61 -25.32 -11.17
C ILE A 14 -19.92 -24.54 -11.42
N PHE A 15 -20.26 -24.27 -12.67
CA PHE A 15 -21.47 -23.55 -13.06
C PHE A 15 -22.78 -24.34 -12.90
N ALA A 16 -22.72 -25.66 -12.70
CA ALA A 16 -23.89 -26.54 -12.58
C ALA A 16 -23.99 -27.25 -11.22
N ASP A 17 -22.86 -27.48 -10.56
CA ASP A 17 -22.78 -28.14 -9.24
C ASP A 17 -23.16 -27.18 -8.12
N ILE A 18 -24.42 -27.27 -7.66
CA ILE A 18 -24.98 -26.39 -6.63
C ILE A 18 -24.23 -26.53 -5.29
N GLY A 19 -23.79 -27.74 -4.94
CA GLY A 19 -23.03 -28.00 -3.72
C GLY A 19 -21.69 -27.27 -3.75
N LEU A 20 -20.96 -27.42 -4.85
CA LEU A 20 -19.68 -26.72 -5.06
C LEU A 20 -19.86 -25.19 -5.11
N GLN A 21 -20.95 -24.69 -5.70
CA GLN A 21 -21.26 -23.25 -5.67
C GLN A 21 -21.50 -22.74 -4.24
N ALA A 22 -22.17 -23.54 -3.40
CA ALA A 22 -22.38 -23.20 -2.00
C ALA A 22 -21.05 -23.13 -1.24
N GLU A 23 -20.15 -24.09 -1.44
CA GLU A 23 -18.81 -24.07 -0.82
C GLU A 23 -17.97 -22.88 -1.27
N ILE A 24 -17.98 -22.56 -2.57
CA ILE A 24 -17.30 -21.38 -3.12
C ILE A 24 -17.87 -20.10 -2.51
N LEU A 25 -19.20 -20.00 -2.40
CA LEU A 25 -19.85 -18.86 -1.78
C LEU A 25 -19.44 -18.72 -0.30
N GLN A 26 -19.40 -19.82 0.45
CA GLN A 26 -18.92 -19.82 1.84
C GLN A 26 -17.46 -19.38 1.94
N LEU A 27 -16.61 -19.79 1.01
CA LEU A 27 -15.24 -19.29 0.92
C LEU A 27 -15.21 -17.76 0.72
N PHE A 28 -16.02 -17.20 -0.18
CA PHE A 28 -16.10 -15.74 -0.34
C PHE A 28 -16.62 -15.03 0.93
N LEU A 29 -17.68 -15.55 1.55
CA LEU A 29 -18.28 -14.99 2.76
C LEU A 29 -17.38 -15.13 4.00
N SER A 30 -16.34 -15.95 3.94
CA SER A 30 -15.32 -16.05 4.99
C SER A 30 -14.40 -14.83 5.06
N PHE A 31 -14.28 -14.06 3.97
CA PHE A 31 -13.53 -12.80 3.97
C PHE A 31 -14.29 -11.72 4.72
N HIS A 32 -13.57 -10.79 5.34
CA HIS A 32 -14.19 -9.65 6.00
C HIS A 32 -15.06 -8.85 5.00
N PRO A 33 -16.29 -8.43 5.35
CA PRO A 33 -17.25 -7.84 4.39
C PRO A 33 -16.70 -6.65 3.59
N VAL A 34 -15.88 -5.80 4.22
CA VAL A 34 -15.23 -4.65 3.55
C VAL A 34 -14.29 -5.11 2.42
N TRP A 35 -13.47 -6.13 2.66
CA TRP A 35 -12.56 -6.65 1.61
C TRP A 35 -13.33 -7.41 0.53
N LEU A 36 -14.38 -8.12 0.92
CA LEU A 36 -15.25 -8.83 0.00
C LEU A 36 -15.94 -7.86 -0.96
N GLU A 37 -16.56 -6.79 -0.44
CA GLU A 37 -17.26 -5.78 -1.24
C GLU A 37 -16.32 -5.11 -2.25
N ILE A 38 -15.22 -4.53 -1.77
CA ILE A 38 -14.27 -3.81 -2.63
C ILE A 38 -13.58 -4.77 -3.62
N GLY A 39 -13.22 -5.97 -3.16
CA GLY A 39 -12.58 -6.98 -4.00
C GLY A 39 -13.49 -7.44 -5.14
N LEU A 40 -14.78 -7.65 -4.86
CA LEU A 40 -15.77 -8.00 -5.87
C LEU A 40 -16.03 -6.83 -6.84
N GLU A 41 -16.09 -5.60 -6.35
CA GLU A 41 -16.23 -4.41 -7.21
C GLU A 41 -15.04 -4.29 -8.18
N ILE A 42 -13.81 -4.47 -7.72
CA ILE A 42 -12.61 -4.45 -8.57
C ILE A 42 -12.66 -5.53 -9.65
N VAL A 43 -13.06 -6.74 -9.28
CA VAL A 43 -12.99 -7.92 -10.17
C VAL A 43 -14.13 -7.97 -11.18
N THR A 44 -15.31 -7.46 -10.79
CA THR A 44 -16.53 -7.51 -11.61
C THR A 44 -16.87 -6.17 -12.27
N GLY A 45 -16.32 -5.05 -11.77
CA GLY A 45 -16.68 -3.70 -12.17
C GLY A 45 -18.07 -3.25 -11.70
N LYS A 46 -18.70 -4.01 -10.79
CA LYS A 46 -20.07 -3.74 -10.30
C LYS A 46 -20.05 -3.39 -8.82
N LYS A 47 -20.70 -2.29 -8.47
CA LYS A 47 -20.88 -1.87 -7.07
C LYS A 47 -21.87 -2.78 -6.36
N ILE A 48 -21.50 -3.22 -5.17
CA ILE A 48 -22.41 -3.85 -4.21
C ILE A 48 -22.73 -2.77 -3.19
N THR A 49 -23.99 -2.40 -3.02
CA THR A 49 -24.38 -1.50 -1.93
C THR A 49 -24.56 -2.30 -0.65
N ALA A 50 -23.77 -1.96 0.38
CA ALA A 50 -23.99 -2.42 1.74
C ALA A 50 -25.41 -2.03 2.21
N GLY A 51 -26.15 -2.98 2.78
CA GLY A 51 -27.52 -2.77 3.25
C GLY A 51 -28.29 -4.08 3.41
N ALA A 52 -29.62 -3.98 3.56
CA ALA A 52 -30.50 -5.15 3.59
C ALA A 52 -30.24 -6.03 2.34
N ASN A 53 -30.20 -7.34 2.55
CA ASN A 53 -29.91 -8.35 1.51
C ASN A 53 -28.48 -8.36 0.95
N PHE A 54 -27.47 -7.83 1.67
CA PHE A 54 -26.07 -7.88 1.24
C PHE A 54 -25.61 -9.28 0.83
N ILE A 55 -25.92 -10.31 1.63
CA ILE A 55 -25.54 -11.70 1.34
C ILE A 55 -26.19 -12.19 0.03
N ALA A 56 -27.50 -11.95 -0.16
CA ALA A 56 -28.21 -12.38 -1.37
C ALA A 56 -27.70 -11.65 -2.63
N LYS A 57 -27.45 -10.34 -2.54
CA LYS A 57 -26.85 -9.55 -3.62
C LYS A 57 -25.45 -10.07 -3.97
N THR A 58 -24.64 -10.34 -2.96
CA THR A 58 -23.27 -10.87 -3.12
C THR A 58 -23.29 -12.25 -3.77
N ALA A 59 -24.16 -13.16 -3.31
CA ALA A 59 -24.34 -14.48 -3.91
C ALA A 59 -24.78 -14.39 -5.38
N GLY A 60 -25.74 -13.52 -5.69
CA GLY A 60 -26.18 -13.26 -7.07
C GLY A 60 -25.07 -12.73 -7.96
N LEU A 61 -24.24 -11.83 -7.45
CA LEU A 61 -23.10 -11.28 -8.17
C LEU A 61 -22.03 -12.35 -8.44
N ILE A 62 -21.65 -13.12 -7.41
CA ILE A 62 -20.67 -14.21 -7.53
C ILE A 62 -21.14 -15.24 -8.57
N ARG A 63 -22.40 -15.66 -8.50
CA ARG A 63 -22.97 -16.62 -9.46
C ARG A 63 -22.91 -16.09 -10.89
N THR A 64 -23.25 -14.82 -11.09
CA THR A 64 -23.41 -14.23 -12.43
C THR A 64 -22.08 -13.81 -13.05
N HIS A 65 -21.10 -13.34 -12.26
CA HIS A 65 -19.89 -12.69 -12.79
C HIS A 65 -18.56 -13.35 -12.40
N ILE A 66 -18.55 -14.25 -11.42
CA ILE A 66 -17.35 -15.01 -11.03
C ILE A 66 -17.47 -16.45 -11.50
N ILE A 67 -18.52 -17.15 -11.08
CA ILE A 67 -18.76 -18.56 -11.46
C ILE A 67 -19.14 -18.65 -12.94
N SER A 68 -19.95 -17.71 -13.40
CA SER A 68 -20.38 -17.58 -14.79
C SER A 68 -20.01 -16.21 -15.37
N ASP A 69 -20.38 -15.99 -16.62
CA ASP A 69 -20.37 -14.68 -17.25
C ASP A 69 -21.44 -14.61 -18.35
N PRO A 70 -22.31 -13.57 -18.36
CA PRO A 70 -23.34 -13.45 -19.38
C PRO A 70 -22.79 -13.33 -20.80
N ALA A 71 -21.62 -12.73 -20.99
CA ALA A 71 -21.04 -12.59 -22.34
C ALA A 71 -20.51 -13.92 -22.87
N ILE A 72 -19.93 -14.76 -22.01
CA ILE A 72 -19.57 -16.15 -22.38
C ILE A 72 -20.82 -16.94 -22.78
N LEU A 73 -21.89 -16.86 -21.97
CA LEU A 73 -23.13 -17.60 -22.22
C LEU A 73 -23.95 -17.08 -23.41
N ALA A 74 -23.77 -15.83 -23.81
CA ALA A 74 -24.42 -15.27 -25.00
C ALA A 74 -23.80 -15.79 -26.32
N SER A 75 -22.58 -16.31 -26.28
CA SER A 75 -21.89 -16.79 -27.47
C SER A 75 -22.34 -18.20 -27.86
N LYS A 76 -22.80 -18.36 -29.10
CA LYS A 76 -23.18 -19.68 -29.68
C LYS A 76 -22.04 -20.71 -29.66
N LYS A 77 -20.78 -20.26 -29.57
CA LYS A 77 -19.61 -21.13 -29.43
C LYS A 77 -19.58 -21.85 -28.07
N TYR A 78 -20.02 -21.17 -27.02
CA TYR A 78 -19.86 -21.61 -25.65
C TYR A 78 -21.17 -22.14 -25.02
N ALA A 79 -22.32 -21.64 -25.46
CA ALA A 79 -23.61 -22.14 -25.04
C ALA A 79 -24.60 -22.22 -26.23
N LEU A 80 -25.43 -23.25 -26.23
CA LEU A 80 -26.42 -23.55 -27.27
C LEU A 80 -27.83 -23.48 -26.69
N GLY A 81 -28.75 -22.78 -27.37
CA GLY A 81 -30.18 -22.72 -26.99
C GLY A 81 -30.62 -21.41 -26.34
N LYS A 82 -31.92 -21.06 -26.48
CA LYS A 82 -32.49 -19.77 -26.08
C LYS A 82 -32.92 -19.67 -24.60
N THR A 83 -33.25 -20.78 -23.94
CA THR A 83 -33.97 -20.77 -22.64
C THR A 83 -33.22 -21.42 -21.48
N LYS A 84 -32.54 -22.56 -21.73
CA LYS A 84 -31.56 -23.17 -20.81
C LYS A 84 -30.39 -23.64 -21.66
N GLY A 85 -29.38 -22.76 -21.78
CA GLY A 85 -28.26 -22.98 -22.70
C GLY A 85 -27.48 -24.25 -22.34
N ILE A 86 -27.44 -25.23 -23.24
CA ILE A 86 -26.54 -26.38 -23.12
C ILE A 86 -25.11 -25.84 -23.28
N ILE A 87 -24.30 -25.97 -22.23
CA ILE A 87 -22.92 -25.52 -22.24
C ILE A 87 -22.07 -26.53 -22.98
N THR A 88 -21.36 -26.07 -24.03
CA THR A 88 -20.49 -26.91 -24.85
C THR A 88 -19.23 -27.31 -24.08
N ALA A 89 -18.46 -28.27 -24.59
CA ALA A 89 -17.16 -28.62 -24.00
C ALA A 89 -16.20 -27.42 -23.96
N GLU A 90 -16.19 -26.61 -25.03
CA GLU A 90 -15.40 -25.38 -25.08
C GLU A 90 -15.96 -24.28 -24.16
N GLY A 91 -17.29 -24.21 -23.99
CA GLY A 91 -17.92 -23.35 -22.99
C GLY A 91 -17.53 -23.72 -21.57
N THR A 92 -17.49 -25.01 -21.26
CA THR A 92 -17.04 -25.54 -19.96
C THR A 92 -15.61 -25.12 -19.65
N LYS A 93 -14.69 -25.32 -20.60
CA LYS A 93 -13.28 -24.89 -20.46
C LYS A 93 -13.17 -23.37 -20.27
N MET A 94 -13.91 -22.59 -21.06
CA MET A 94 -13.89 -21.13 -20.97
C MET A 94 -14.44 -20.63 -19.63
N LEU A 95 -15.54 -21.20 -19.14
CA LEU A 95 -16.12 -20.85 -17.83
C LEU A 95 -15.19 -21.21 -16.68
N HIS A 96 -14.54 -22.38 -16.73
CA HIS A 96 -13.54 -22.76 -15.73
C HIS A 96 -12.34 -21.80 -15.72
N ARG A 97 -11.85 -21.42 -16.90
CA ARG A 97 -10.77 -20.43 -17.04
C ARG A 97 -11.19 -19.05 -16.52
N HIS A 98 -12.41 -18.62 -16.82
CA HIS A 98 -12.99 -17.38 -16.32
C HIS A 98 -13.06 -17.39 -14.78
N PHE A 99 -13.65 -18.43 -14.20
CA PHE A 99 -13.74 -18.59 -12.75
C PHE A 99 -12.36 -18.53 -12.08
N LEU A 100 -11.39 -19.31 -12.57
CA LEU A 100 -10.04 -19.31 -11.99
C LEU A 100 -9.37 -17.95 -12.10
N ALA A 101 -9.53 -17.25 -13.23
CA ALA A 101 -9.00 -15.91 -13.40
C ALA A 101 -9.63 -14.92 -12.43
N LYS A 102 -10.97 -14.93 -12.29
CA LYS A 102 -11.71 -14.06 -11.37
C LYS A 102 -11.37 -14.35 -9.91
N MET A 103 -11.30 -15.62 -9.52
CA MET A 103 -10.86 -16.03 -8.19
C MET A 103 -9.43 -15.53 -7.90
N CYS A 104 -8.48 -15.76 -8.80
CA CYS A 104 -7.11 -15.29 -8.61
C CYS A 104 -7.02 -13.76 -8.55
N HIS A 105 -7.74 -13.05 -9.42
CA HIS A 105 -7.80 -11.58 -9.37
C HIS A 105 -8.38 -11.09 -8.05
N PHE A 106 -9.42 -11.74 -7.52
CA PHE A 106 -9.99 -11.41 -6.21
C PHE A 106 -8.96 -11.58 -5.09
N LEU A 107 -8.31 -12.75 -5.03
CA LEU A 107 -7.29 -13.04 -4.01
C LEU A 107 -6.12 -12.05 -4.06
N VAL A 108 -5.64 -11.72 -5.26
CA VAL A 108 -4.57 -10.73 -5.45
C VAL A 108 -5.04 -9.33 -5.07
N ALA A 109 -6.25 -8.92 -5.48
CA ALA A 109 -6.79 -7.61 -5.16
C ALA A 109 -6.91 -7.42 -3.64
N VAL A 110 -7.48 -8.40 -2.94
CA VAL A 110 -7.64 -8.37 -1.49
C VAL A 110 -6.30 -8.21 -0.78
N GLU A 111 -5.29 -8.99 -1.17
CA GLU A 111 -3.96 -8.90 -0.56
C GLU A 111 -3.26 -7.56 -0.86
N LEU A 112 -3.41 -7.02 -2.07
CA LEU A 112 -2.87 -5.71 -2.43
C LEU A 112 -3.54 -4.58 -1.63
N MET A 113 -4.87 -4.64 -1.45
CA MET A 113 -5.60 -3.66 -0.64
C MET A 113 -5.19 -3.72 0.84
N ARG A 114 -5.03 -4.93 1.39
CA ARG A 114 -4.59 -5.15 2.76
C ARG A 114 -3.15 -4.66 2.97
N SER A 115 -2.22 -5.08 2.12
CA SER A 115 -0.78 -4.74 2.23
C SER A 115 -0.50 -3.25 2.00
N SER A 116 -1.33 -2.55 1.21
CA SER A 116 -1.29 -1.10 1.06
C SER A 116 -2.00 -0.34 2.18
N SER A 117 -2.57 -1.04 3.16
CA SER A 117 -3.34 -0.44 4.26
C SER A 117 -4.46 0.47 3.75
N LEU A 118 -5.17 0.06 2.69
CA LEU A 118 -6.21 0.87 2.06
C LEU A 118 -7.32 1.27 3.05
N VAL A 119 -7.63 0.36 3.99
CA VAL A 119 -8.59 0.58 5.08
C VAL A 119 -7.90 0.28 6.42
N PRO A 120 -7.12 1.22 6.99
CA PRO A 120 -6.24 0.96 8.15
C PRO A 120 -6.97 0.44 9.39
N GLN A 121 -8.25 0.79 9.55
CA GLN A 121 -9.08 0.36 10.67
C GLN A 121 -9.51 -1.11 10.58
N VAL A 122 -9.50 -1.71 9.38
CA VAL A 122 -9.88 -3.12 9.19
C VAL A 122 -8.61 -3.96 9.22
N LYS A 123 -8.35 -4.60 10.37
CA LYS A 123 -7.20 -5.51 10.53
C LYS A 123 -7.48 -6.94 10.10
N CYS A 124 -8.72 -7.40 10.32
CA CYS A 124 -9.15 -8.74 9.92
C CYS A 124 -9.21 -8.85 8.40
N LEU A 125 -8.57 -9.87 7.85
CA LEU A 125 -8.72 -10.30 6.46
C LEU A 125 -9.96 -11.19 6.31
N PHE A 126 -10.17 -12.07 7.29
CA PHE A 126 -11.29 -13.00 7.38
C PHE A 126 -12.19 -12.65 8.56
N VAL A 127 -13.46 -13.04 8.51
CA VAL A 127 -14.35 -12.92 9.67
C VAL A 127 -13.82 -13.75 10.84
N LYS A 128 -14.10 -13.35 12.09
CA LYS A 128 -13.51 -13.98 13.30
C LYS A 128 -13.78 -15.49 13.36
N ASN A 129 -14.98 -15.91 12.98
CA ASN A 129 -15.39 -17.33 12.98
C ASN A 129 -14.99 -18.09 11.70
N SER A 130 -14.20 -17.48 10.82
CA SER A 130 -13.72 -18.12 9.59
C SER A 130 -12.81 -19.31 9.91
N PRO A 131 -12.93 -20.44 9.18
CA PRO A 131 -11.97 -21.54 9.27
C PRO A 131 -10.61 -21.19 8.65
N TYR A 132 -10.52 -20.07 7.92
CA TYR A 132 -9.31 -19.61 7.26
C TYR A 132 -8.70 -18.44 8.02
N LYS A 133 -7.37 -18.50 8.21
CA LYS A 133 -6.60 -17.44 8.88
C LYS A 133 -5.48 -16.90 7.98
N CYS A 134 -5.13 -17.60 6.90
CA CYS A 134 -4.18 -17.12 5.91
C CYS A 134 -4.55 -17.57 4.49
N PHE A 135 -3.92 -16.96 3.47
CA PHE A 135 -4.12 -17.36 2.07
C PHE A 135 -3.71 -18.81 1.79
N ASN A 136 -2.78 -19.38 2.57
CA ASN A 136 -2.41 -20.78 2.42
C ASN A 136 -3.60 -21.72 2.70
N ASP A 137 -4.43 -21.40 3.71
CA ASP A 137 -5.65 -22.18 4.01
C ASP A 137 -6.64 -22.12 2.84
N VAL A 138 -6.79 -20.94 2.24
CA VAL A 138 -7.63 -20.74 1.04
C VAL A 138 -7.10 -21.55 -0.15
N PHE A 139 -5.78 -21.56 -0.38
CA PHE A 139 -5.20 -22.35 -1.46
C PHE A 139 -5.38 -23.85 -1.25
N VAL A 140 -5.31 -24.33 0.00
CA VAL A 140 -5.56 -25.74 0.32
C VAL A 140 -7.00 -26.12 -0.03
N VAL A 141 -7.99 -25.31 0.35
CA VAL A 141 -9.40 -25.58 0.00
C VAL A 141 -9.63 -25.53 -1.51
N LEU A 142 -9.11 -24.52 -2.20
CA LEU A 142 -9.22 -24.46 -3.66
C LEU A 142 -8.55 -25.66 -4.35
N SER A 143 -7.42 -26.13 -3.82
CA SER A 143 -6.72 -27.31 -4.34
C SER A 143 -7.52 -28.61 -4.12
N ARG A 144 -8.25 -28.71 -3.01
CA ARG A 144 -9.08 -29.87 -2.68
C ARG A 144 -10.36 -29.93 -3.52
N GLU A 145 -11.08 -28.81 -3.59
CA GLU A 145 -12.45 -28.78 -4.15
C GLU A 145 -12.50 -28.46 -5.66
N VAL A 146 -11.57 -27.64 -6.15
CA VAL A 146 -11.73 -27.02 -7.49
C VAL A 146 -10.59 -27.38 -8.46
N ILE A 147 -9.35 -27.27 -8.01
CA ILE A 147 -8.18 -27.30 -8.90
C ILE A 147 -7.76 -28.75 -9.16
N ALA A 148 -7.37 -29.07 -10.40
CA ALA A 148 -6.85 -30.39 -10.75
C ALA A 148 -5.55 -30.69 -9.98
N GLY A 149 -5.37 -31.94 -9.54
CA GLY A 149 -4.19 -32.35 -8.75
C GLY A 149 -2.84 -32.19 -9.46
N SER A 150 -2.84 -32.07 -10.79
CA SER A 150 -1.64 -31.73 -11.59
C SER A 150 -1.16 -30.29 -11.38
N THR A 151 -1.98 -29.43 -10.78
CA THR A 151 -1.71 -28.00 -10.60
C THR A 151 -1.32 -27.68 -9.17
N ASN A 152 -0.15 -27.07 -8.99
CA ASN A 152 0.25 -26.49 -7.71
C ASN A 152 0.02 -24.97 -7.73
N LEU A 153 -1.16 -24.53 -7.27
CA LEU A 153 -1.56 -23.13 -7.30
C LEU A 153 -0.59 -22.22 -6.51
N PRO A 154 -0.19 -22.55 -5.25
CA PRO A 154 0.78 -21.72 -4.52
C PRO A 154 2.11 -21.53 -5.26
N LYS A 155 2.65 -22.59 -5.86
CA LYS A 155 3.89 -22.52 -6.63
C LYS A 155 3.73 -21.65 -7.88
N TYR A 156 2.59 -21.74 -8.56
CA TYR A 156 2.30 -20.90 -9.72
C TYR A 156 2.18 -19.42 -9.33
N LEU A 157 1.42 -19.12 -8.28
CA LEU A 157 1.25 -17.77 -7.75
C LEU A 157 2.59 -17.15 -7.30
N ARG A 158 3.46 -17.94 -6.67
CA ARG A 158 4.80 -17.49 -6.29
C ARG A 158 5.66 -17.13 -7.51
N LYS A 159 5.55 -17.86 -8.62
CA LYS A 159 6.28 -17.55 -9.88
C LYS A 159 5.88 -16.19 -10.46
N ILE A 160 4.63 -15.76 -10.27
CA ILE A 160 4.14 -14.45 -10.73
C ILE A 160 4.35 -13.35 -9.66
N GLY A 161 5.11 -13.63 -8.60
CA GLY A 161 5.41 -12.67 -7.53
C GLY A 161 4.34 -12.55 -6.44
N PHE A 162 3.30 -13.39 -6.48
CA PHE A 162 2.27 -13.42 -5.44
C PHE A 162 2.64 -14.41 -4.33
N ALA A 163 3.14 -13.90 -3.21
CA ALA A 163 3.54 -14.69 -2.05
C ALA A 163 3.00 -14.04 -0.76
N PRO A 164 1.69 -14.18 -0.47
CA PRO A 164 1.11 -13.64 0.74
C PRO A 164 1.71 -14.33 1.97
N ASP A 165 2.18 -13.53 2.93
CA ASP A 165 2.77 -13.97 4.19
C ASP A 165 1.88 -13.69 5.42
N PHE A 166 0.79 -12.95 5.21
CA PHE A 166 -0.13 -12.57 6.27
C PHE A 166 -0.86 -13.77 6.87
N LYS A 167 -0.90 -13.80 8.20
CA LYS A 167 -1.69 -14.73 9.01
C LYS A 167 -2.46 -13.94 10.06
N GLN A 168 -3.78 -13.96 9.95
CA GLN A 168 -4.68 -13.39 10.94
C GLN A 168 -4.53 -14.12 12.26
N GLY A 169 -4.18 -13.38 13.31
CA GLY A 169 -4.03 -13.90 14.65
C GLY A 169 -4.96 -13.21 15.64
N PHE A 170 -4.63 -13.41 16.92
CA PHE A 170 -5.37 -12.86 18.03
C PHE A 170 -5.46 -11.32 17.99
N PHE A 171 -4.36 -10.63 17.67
CA PHE A 171 -4.30 -9.16 17.75
C PHE A 171 -5.12 -8.47 16.65
N GLU A 172 -5.28 -9.11 15.49
CA GLU A 172 -6.11 -8.61 14.40
C GLU A 172 -7.60 -8.83 14.67
N GLU A 173 -7.95 -9.89 15.39
CA GLU A 173 -9.33 -10.25 15.75
C GLU A 173 -9.82 -9.61 17.06
N TYR A 174 -8.89 -9.14 17.89
CA TYR A 174 -9.21 -8.48 19.15
C TYR A 174 -10.10 -7.25 18.91
N ASP A 175 -11.11 -7.09 19.75
CA ASP A 175 -12.01 -5.95 19.70
C ASP A 175 -11.47 -4.81 20.57
N TYR A 176 -10.93 -3.78 19.91
CA TYR A 176 -10.40 -2.58 20.57
C TYR A 176 -11.48 -1.53 20.88
N SER A 177 -12.77 -1.86 20.68
CA SER A 177 -13.85 -0.92 21.01
C SER A 177 -14.03 -0.78 22.52
N VAL A 178 -14.25 0.45 22.96
CA VAL A 178 -14.58 0.78 24.35
C VAL A 178 -16.07 1.03 24.42
N SER A 179 -16.87 -0.03 24.62
CA SER A 179 -18.32 0.08 24.81
C SER A 179 -18.73 -0.53 26.15
N GLY A 180 -19.43 0.24 26.98
CA GLY A 180 -19.90 -0.18 28.30
C GLY A 180 -18.80 -0.08 29.36
N ASP A 181 -18.15 -1.21 29.65
CA ASP A 181 -17.19 -1.35 30.75
C ASP A 181 -15.74 -1.06 30.28
N PHE A 182 -15.34 0.21 30.40
CA PHE A 182 -13.99 0.65 30.04
C PHE A 182 -12.90 0.09 30.96
N VAL A 183 -13.23 -0.25 32.21
CA VAL A 183 -12.27 -0.80 33.17
C VAL A 183 -11.77 -2.12 32.63
N ARG A 184 -12.67 -3.06 32.34
CA ARG A 184 -12.30 -4.38 31.80
C ARG A 184 -11.51 -4.27 30.48
N THR A 185 -11.92 -3.34 29.61
CA THR A 185 -11.30 -3.16 28.29
C THR A 185 -9.88 -2.59 28.36
N LEU A 186 -9.55 -1.79 29.38
CA LEU A 186 -8.22 -1.20 29.55
C LEU A 186 -7.31 -2.05 30.44
N SER A 187 -7.86 -2.82 31.38
CA SER A 187 -7.11 -3.60 32.37
C SER A 187 -6.26 -4.74 31.78
N ASP A 188 -6.48 -5.17 30.54
CA ASP A 188 -5.68 -6.20 29.88
C ASP A 188 -4.46 -5.65 29.10
N GLY A 189 -4.37 -4.34 28.98
CA GLY A 189 -3.30 -3.58 28.33
C GLY A 189 -3.36 -3.50 26.81
N LEU A 190 -4.25 -4.21 26.12
CA LEU A 190 -4.30 -4.19 24.66
C LEU A 190 -4.91 -2.90 24.15
N THR A 191 -6.10 -2.54 24.65
CA THR A 191 -6.77 -1.30 24.25
C THR A 191 -6.02 -0.07 24.73
N LEU A 192 -5.52 -0.10 25.97
CA LEU A 192 -4.66 0.97 26.50
C LEU A 192 -3.39 1.14 25.66
N GLY A 193 -2.73 0.03 25.29
CA GLY A 193 -1.57 0.06 24.42
C GLY A 193 -1.88 0.66 23.04
N LYS A 194 -3.05 0.36 22.49
CA LYS A 194 -3.49 0.95 21.21
C LYS A 194 -3.75 2.45 21.33
N VAL A 195 -4.34 2.91 22.43
CA VAL A 195 -4.53 4.34 22.72
C VAL A 195 -3.18 5.06 22.80
N VAL A 196 -2.22 4.51 23.55
CA VAL A 196 -0.86 5.07 23.65
C VAL A 196 -0.20 5.13 22.27
N GLU A 197 -0.30 4.07 21.46
CA GLU A 197 0.26 4.02 20.11
C GLU A 197 -0.29 5.16 19.22
N ILE A 198 -1.60 5.39 19.27
CA ILE A 198 -2.30 6.44 18.50
C ILE A 198 -1.89 7.84 18.98
N VAL A 199 -1.94 8.08 20.30
CA VAL A 199 -1.69 9.40 20.91
C VAL A 199 -0.24 9.85 20.71
N THR A 200 0.70 8.92 20.80
CA THR A 200 2.14 9.19 20.68
C THR A 200 2.66 9.18 19.23
N GLY A 201 1.79 8.92 18.25
CA GLY A 201 2.17 8.86 16.83
C GLY A 201 3.18 7.75 16.54
N CYS A 202 3.12 6.63 17.26
CA CYS A 202 3.95 5.47 16.99
C CYS A 202 3.66 4.87 15.60
N GLU A 203 4.63 4.12 15.06
CA GLU A 203 4.36 3.27 13.90
C GLU A 203 3.28 2.24 14.22
N ILE A 204 2.53 1.83 13.20
CA ILE A 204 1.42 0.89 13.34
C ILE A 204 1.92 -0.42 13.98
N ASP A 205 1.23 -0.82 15.05
CA ASP A 205 1.47 -2.01 15.85
C ASP A 205 2.82 -2.05 16.59
N HIS A 206 3.53 -0.93 16.71
CA HIS A 206 4.77 -0.83 17.49
C HIS A 206 4.57 -1.24 18.96
N VAL A 207 3.46 -0.82 19.58
CA VAL A 207 3.14 -1.17 20.97
C VAL A 207 2.54 -2.56 20.99
N ILE A 208 1.58 -2.84 20.11
CA ILE A 208 0.80 -4.09 20.10
C ILE A 208 1.71 -5.32 19.90
N LYS A 209 2.76 -5.22 19.09
CA LYS A 209 3.73 -6.31 18.88
C LYS A 209 4.55 -6.67 20.13
N LYS A 210 4.61 -5.79 21.14
CA LYS A 210 5.28 -6.07 22.42
C LYS A 210 4.35 -6.78 23.42
N LEU A 211 3.04 -6.83 23.14
CA LEU A 211 2.05 -7.38 24.04
C LEU A 211 1.82 -8.86 23.77
N ARG A 212 1.21 -9.54 24.74
CA ARG A 212 0.84 -10.96 24.67
C ARG A 212 -0.68 -11.10 24.74
N ASN A 213 -1.21 -12.21 24.22
CA ASN A 213 -2.62 -12.55 24.44
C ASN A 213 -2.86 -12.73 25.95
N PRO A 214 -3.69 -11.89 26.59
CA PRO A 214 -3.92 -11.95 28.02
C PRO A 214 -4.60 -13.25 28.44
N GLY A 215 -5.51 -13.82 27.62
CA GLY A 215 -6.18 -15.09 27.90
C GLY A 215 -6.86 -15.19 29.28
N GLY A 216 -7.18 -14.04 29.91
CA GLY A 216 -7.66 -13.97 31.29
C GLY A 216 -6.58 -14.05 32.39
N ASP A 217 -5.34 -14.42 32.05
CA ASP A 217 -4.23 -14.59 32.99
C ASP A 217 -3.71 -13.24 33.52
N ARG A 218 -3.79 -13.07 34.85
CA ARG A 218 -3.35 -11.85 35.55
C ARG A 218 -1.86 -11.55 35.30
N ILE A 219 -1.01 -12.56 35.19
CA ILE A 219 0.44 -12.38 34.95
C ILE A 219 0.67 -11.80 33.56
N ARG A 220 -0.05 -12.29 32.54
CA ARG A 220 0.04 -11.76 31.17
C ARG A 220 -0.50 -10.35 31.08
N LYS A 221 -1.65 -10.06 31.70
CA LYS A 221 -2.21 -8.70 31.80
C LYS A 221 -1.23 -7.74 32.44
N LEU A 222 -0.63 -8.12 33.57
CA LEU A 222 0.36 -7.30 34.26
C LEU A 222 1.59 -7.03 33.41
N GLY A 223 2.12 -8.06 32.71
CA GLY A 223 3.21 -7.89 31.78
C GLY A 223 2.87 -6.94 30.62
N ASN A 224 1.66 -7.02 30.08
CA ASN A 224 1.19 -6.11 29.03
C ASN A 224 1.11 -4.67 29.53
N ILE A 225 0.48 -4.43 30.69
CA ILE A 225 0.37 -3.08 31.26
C ILE A 225 1.74 -2.48 31.53
N LYS A 226 2.68 -3.25 32.09
CA LYS A 226 4.07 -2.80 32.31
C LYS A 226 4.73 -2.37 31.00
N ALA A 227 4.58 -3.16 29.94
CA ALA A 227 5.12 -2.82 28.62
C ALA A 227 4.48 -1.55 28.03
N VAL A 228 3.16 -1.37 28.21
CA VAL A 228 2.45 -0.16 27.73
C VAL A 228 2.91 1.09 28.47
N LEU A 229 2.99 1.03 29.80
CA LEU A 229 3.44 2.16 30.62
C LEU A 229 4.91 2.51 30.31
N GLN A 230 5.76 1.51 30.13
CA GLN A 230 7.14 1.73 29.70
C GLN A 230 7.21 2.51 28.38
N VAL A 231 6.42 2.11 27.37
CA VAL A 231 6.40 2.84 26.09
C VAL A 231 5.80 4.24 26.25
N ALA A 232 4.81 4.42 27.12
CA ALA A 232 4.25 5.74 27.42
C ALA A 232 5.31 6.68 28.00
N VAL A 233 6.12 6.20 28.96
CA VAL A 233 7.26 6.93 29.54
C VAL A 233 8.31 7.25 28.48
N GLU A 234 8.70 6.27 27.66
CA GLU A 234 9.66 6.46 26.55
C GLU A 234 9.20 7.54 25.55
N ARG A 235 7.88 7.77 25.43
CA ARG A 235 7.27 8.76 24.56
C ARG A 235 6.95 10.09 25.25
N GLY A 236 7.31 10.24 26.53
CA GLY A 236 7.16 11.49 27.28
C GLY A 236 5.82 11.66 27.99
N ILE A 237 5.04 10.59 28.17
CA ILE A 237 3.86 10.60 29.05
C ILE A 237 4.33 10.27 30.46
N ASP A 238 4.09 11.17 31.41
CA ASP A 238 4.48 10.95 32.79
C ASP A 238 3.52 9.97 33.49
N VAL A 239 3.92 8.71 33.64
CA VAL A 239 3.16 7.62 34.29
C VAL A 239 4.06 6.75 35.20
N ASN A 240 5.20 7.27 35.65
CA ASN A 240 6.23 6.49 36.37
C ASN A 240 5.78 6.01 37.76
N ASP A 241 4.92 6.79 38.41
CA ASP A 241 4.36 6.56 39.74
C ASP A 241 3.10 5.69 39.73
N VAL A 242 2.55 5.42 38.54
CA VAL A 242 1.35 4.60 38.38
C VAL A 242 1.68 3.12 38.62
N LYS A 243 0.98 2.50 39.58
CA LYS A 243 1.15 1.07 39.89
C LYS A 243 0.41 0.18 38.89
N PRO A 244 1.10 -0.65 38.09
CA PRO A 244 0.49 -1.54 37.11
C PRO A 244 -0.53 -2.52 37.72
N GLU A 245 -0.30 -2.95 38.96
CA GLU A 245 -1.12 -3.93 39.67
C GLU A 245 -2.54 -3.40 39.95
N LEU A 246 -2.68 -2.09 40.14
CA LEU A 246 -3.98 -1.43 40.37
C LEU A 246 -4.80 -1.37 39.08
N ILE A 247 -4.16 -1.09 37.93
CA ILE A 247 -4.82 -1.09 36.62
C ILE A 247 -5.36 -2.48 36.28
N VAL A 248 -4.55 -3.52 36.49
CA VAL A 248 -4.98 -4.92 36.26
C VAL A 248 -6.09 -5.33 37.23
N GLY A 249 -6.04 -4.80 38.46
CA GLY A 249 -7.08 -4.98 39.48
C GLY A 249 -8.39 -4.25 39.16
N GLY A 250 -8.41 -3.38 38.15
CA GLY A 250 -9.59 -2.61 37.75
C GLY A 250 -9.86 -1.39 38.64
N ASP A 251 -8.84 -0.85 39.32
CA ASP A 251 -8.98 0.36 40.10
C ASP A 251 -9.34 1.55 39.20
N VAL A 252 -10.56 2.07 39.37
CA VAL A 252 -11.14 3.09 38.51
C VAL A 252 -10.32 4.38 38.55
N ASN A 253 -9.88 4.78 39.75
CA ASN A 253 -9.14 6.03 39.96
C ASN A 253 -7.80 6.01 39.23
N THR A 254 -7.04 4.92 39.38
CA THR A 254 -5.76 4.74 38.70
C THR A 254 -5.92 4.71 37.18
N ILE A 255 -6.96 4.05 36.66
CA ILE A 255 -7.23 4.01 35.21
C ILE A 255 -7.57 5.40 34.69
N LEU A 256 -8.43 6.15 35.39
CA LEU A 256 -8.79 7.51 35.02
C LEU A 256 -7.58 8.46 35.08
N GLU A 257 -6.70 8.30 36.07
CA GLU A 257 -5.47 9.06 36.17
C GLU A 257 -4.55 8.85 34.95
N VAL A 258 -4.34 7.59 34.54
CA VAL A 258 -3.57 7.27 33.32
C VAL A 258 -4.22 7.88 32.08
N LEU A 259 -5.55 7.75 31.94
CA LEU A 259 -6.28 8.33 30.82
C LEU A 259 -6.14 9.86 30.78
N TRP A 260 -6.22 10.52 31.94
CA TRP A 260 -6.07 11.96 32.05
C TRP A 260 -4.67 12.44 31.65
N ARG A 261 -3.63 11.71 32.06
CA ARG A 261 -2.23 11.98 31.67
C ARG A 261 -2.03 11.80 30.15
N ILE A 262 -2.62 10.75 29.56
CA ILE A 262 -2.63 10.52 28.11
C ILE A 262 -3.35 11.66 27.36
N ILE A 263 -4.54 12.06 27.83
CA ILE A 263 -5.33 13.15 27.23
C ILE A 263 -4.56 14.48 27.32
N SER A 264 -3.91 14.75 28.47
CA SER A 264 -3.08 15.94 28.67
C SER A 264 -1.92 15.97 27.68
N PHE A 265 -1.18 14.86 27.54
CA PHE A 265 -0.11 14.74 26.56
C PHE A 265 -0.62 14.96 25.12
N TYR A 266 -1.75 14.34 24.76
CA TYR A 266 -2.35 14.50 23.43
C TYR A 266 -2.76 15.96 23.15
N SER A 267 -3.34 16.63 24.16
CA SER A 267 -3.82 18.01 24.05
C SER A 267 -2.66 18.99 23.86
N VAL A 268 -1.57 18.80 24.59
CA VAL A 268 -0.32 19.57 24.42
C VAL A 268 0.33 19.28 23.07
N SER A 269 0.33 18.02 22.63
CA SER A 269 0.93 17.61 21.36
C SER A 269 0.17 18.10 20.12
N LYS A 270 -1.12 18.46 20.24
CA LYS A 270 -2.00 18.86 19.12
C LYS A 270 -2.31 20.37 18.99
N HIS A 271 -1.91 21.24 19.92
CA HIS A 271 -2.15 22.70 19.84
C HIS A 271 -0.83 23.53 19.81
N PRO A 272 -0.82 24.84 19.47
CA PRO A 272 -1.06 25.54 18.20
C PRO A 272 0.23 25.88 17.41
N LEU A 273 1.42 25.41 17.81
CA LEU A 273 2.68 25.85 17.19
C LEU A 273 2.81 25.41 15.72
N GLN A 274 2.39 24.18 15.39
CA GLN A 274 2.47 23.67 14.02
C GLN A 274 1.49 24.37 13.05
N VAL A 275 0.32 24.80 13.55
CA VAL A 275 -0.67 25.51 12.73
C VAL A 275 -0.25 26.95 12.49
N VAL A 276 0.24 27.64 13.54
CA VAL A 276 0.76 29.02 13.43
C VAL A 276 2.00 29.06 12.52
N LEU A 277 2.93 28.10 12.65
CA LEU A 277 4.11 28.01 11.78
C LEU A 277 3.73 27.76 10.32
N LYS A 278 2.79 26.84 10.04
CA LYS A 278 2.31 26.59 8.67
C LYS A 278 1.59 27.81 8.07
N ALA A 279 0.74 28.48 8.85
CA ALA A 279 0.09 29.71 8.42
C ALA A 279 1.10 30.84 8.17
N ALA A 280 2.08 31.01 9.05
CA ALA A 280 3.16 32.00 8.90
C ALA A 280 3.99 31.73 7.63
N VAL A 281 4.35 30.47 7.33
CA VAL A 281 5.08 30.11 6.10
C VAL A 281 4.25 30.44 4.85
N VAL A 282 2.95 30.16 4.85
CA VAL A 282 2.06 30.49 3.73
C VAL A 282 1.92 32.00 3.54
N ILE A 283 1.73 32.75 4.63
CA ILE A 283 1.63 34.23 4.59
C ILE A 283 2.95 34.84 4.12
N GLN A 284 4.08 34.40 4.67
CA GLN A 284 5.41 34.86 4.26
C GLN A 284 5.69 34.56 2.79
N ALA A 285 5.33 33.37 2.29
CA ALA A 285 5.47 33.02 0.88
C ALA A 285 4.59 33.89 -0.02
N ALA A 286 3.35 34.17 0.40
CA ALA A 286 2.43 35.04 -0.33
C ALA A 286 2.96 36.48 -0.41
N VAL A 287 3.47 37.03 0.70
CA VAL A 287 4.07 38.38 0.77
C VAL A 287 5.35 38.45 -0.08
N ARG A 288 6.27 37.50 0.07
CA ARG A 288 7.49 37.43 -0.77
C ARG A 288 7.15 37.36 -2.26
N GLY A 289 6.16 36.54 -2.63
CA GLY A 289 5.66 36.46 -4.00
C GLY A 289 5.01 37.74 -4.51
N PHE A 290 4.25 38.45 -3.66
CA PHE A 290 3.65 39.74 -4.01
C PHE A 290 4.71 40.82 -4.26
N LEU A 291 5.70 40.94 -3.36
CA LEU A 291 6.81 41.88 -3.50
C LEU A 291 7.63 41.61 -4.77
N ALA A 292 7.94 40.34 -5.06
CA ALA A 292 8.65 39.94 -6.27
C ALA A 292 7.87 40.31 -7.55
N ARG A 293 6.56 40.04 -7.59
CA ARG A 293 5.69 40.41 -8.73
C ARG A 293 5.60 41.93 -8.92
N ARG A 294 5.52 42.69 -7.82
CA ARG A 294 5.48 44.16 -7.87
C ARG A 294 6.80 44.75 -8.38
N SER A 295 7.93 44.20 -7.95
CA SER A 295 9.26 44.54 -8.48
C SER A 295 9.34 44.27 -9.98
N TYR A 296 8.96 43.07 -10.41
CA TYR A 296 8.98 42.67 -11.82
C TYR A 296 8.06 43.55 -12.69
N ALA A 297 6.87 43.89 -12.20
CA ALA A 297 5.95 44.78 -12.90
C ALA A 297 6.54 46.19 -13.08
N ARG A 298 7.24 46.73 -12.07
CA ARG A 298 7.96 48.02 -12.18
C ARG A 298 9.08 47.96 -13.20
N THR A 299 9.96 46.96 -13.14
CA THR A 299 11.03 46.79 -14.14
C THR A 299 10.50 46.56 -15.55
N ARG A 300 9.38 45.83 -15.68
CA ARG A 300 8.75 45.56 -16.98
C ARG A 300 8.04 46.78 -17.56
N ALA A 301 7.40 47.59 -16.72
CA ALA A 301 6.83 48.87 -17.13
C ALA A 301 7.92 49.85 -17.57
N ALA A 302 9.03 49.94 -16.82
CA ALA A 302 10.19 50.74 -17.19
C ALA A 302 10.81 50.27 -18.53
N PHE A 303 10.93 48.96 -18.74
CA PHE A 303 11.41 48.40 -20.01
C PHE A 303 10.47 48.71 -21.18
N ARG A 304 9.15 48.62 -20.97
CA ARG A 304 8.15 48.99 -21.98
C ARG A 304 8.19 50.48 -22.31
N MET A 305 8.32 51.35 -21.31
CA MET A 305 8.45 52.79 -21.53
C MET A 305 9.72 53.12 -22.30
N LYS A 306 10.86 52.53 -21.93
CA LYS A 306 12.12 52.71 -22.67
C LYS A 306 11.98 52.28 -24.13
N LYS A 307 11.34 51.13 -24.38
CA LYS A 307 11.06 50.62 -25.73
C LYS A 307 10.03 51.47 -26.50
N LEU A 308 9.05 52.07 -25.82
CA LEU A 308 8.06 52.95 -26.44
C LEU A 308 8.68 54.31 -26.79
N THR A 309 9.51 54.88 -25.92
CA THR A 309 10.27 56.12 -26.19
C THR A 309 11.26 55.91 -27.34
N GLU A 310 11.90 54.74 -27.41
CA GLU A 310 12.75 54.33 -28.54
C GLU A 310 11.96 54.22 -29.85
N LEU A 311 10.74 53.64 -29.82
CA LEU A 311 9.85 53.53 -30.99
C LEU A 311 9.22 54.86 -31.43
N LEU A 312 9.03 55.81 -30.52
CA LEU A 312 8.50 57.15 -30.83
C LEU A 312 9.59 58.11 -31.34
N SER A 313 10.86 57.81 -31.05
CA SER A 313 12.01 58.61 -31.51
C SER A 313 12.62 58.09 -32.82
N SER A 314 12.11 56.97 -33.35
CA SER A 314 12.51 56.41 -34.64
C SER A 314 11.55 56.83 -35.76
N GLU A 315 12.10 57.32 -36.88
CA GLU A 315 11.35 57.62 -38.10
C GLU A 315 10.58 56.40 -38.65
N PRO A 316 9.48 56.61 -39.41
CA PRO A 316 8.66 55.52 -39.93
C PRO A 316 9.50 54.60 -40.84
N VAL A 317 9.68 53.36 -40.37
CA VAL A 317 10.37 52.30 -41.09
C VAL A 317 9.59 51.97 -42.38
N PRO A 318 10.24 51.86 -43.55
CA PRO A 318 9.57 51.48 -44.79
C PRO A 318 8.94 50.09 -44.64
N THR A 319 7.76 49.90 -45.23
CA THR A 319 7.09 48.60 -45.22
C THR A 319 8.01 47.51 -45.78
N PRO A 320 8.26 46.41 -45.03
CA PRO A 320 9.24 45.43 -45.43
C PRO A 320 8.83 44.75 -46.73
N SER A 321 9.79 44.65 -47.66
CA SER A 321 9.61 44.03 -48.97
C SER A 321 9.27 42.53 -48.81
N SER A 322 8.67 41.89 -49.82
CA SER A 322 8.27 40.46 -49.76
C SER A 322 9.38 39.57 -49.22
N THR A 323 10.63 39.83 -49.62
CA THR A 323 11.80 39.04 -49.21
C THR A 323 12.13 39.14 -47.72
N GLU A 324 11.85 40.26 -47.06
CA GLU A 324 12.06 40.46 -45.62
C GLU A 324 10.96 39.80 -44.81
N ARG A 325 9.72 39.81 -45.33
CA ARG A 325 8.60 39.05 -44.76
C ARG A 325 8.86 37.55 -44.84
N ASP A 326 9.42 37.09 -45.95
CA ASP A 326 9.80 35.69 -46.15
C ASP A 326 10.94 35.28 -45.21
N ARG A 327 11.96 36.13 -45.03
CA ARG A 327 13.03 35.89 -44.05
C ARG A 327 12.51 35.87 -42.61
N ALA A 328 11.64 36.80 -42.24
CA ALA A 328 11.03 36.81 -40.91
C ALA A 328 10.14 35.58 -40.68
N ALA A 329 9.36 35.18 -41.69
CA ALA A 329 8.57 33.96 -41.65
C ALA A 329 9.46 32.73 -41.48
N VAL A 330 10.59 32.64 -42.19
CA VAL A 330 11.56 31.54 -42.04
C VAL A 330 12.17 31.51 -40.63
N ILE A 331 12.51 32.67 -40.05
CA ILE A 331 13.05 32.74 -38.68
C ILE A 331 12.00 32.30 -37.65
N ILE A 332 10.76 32.78 -37.79
CA ILE A 332 9.64 32.40 -36.90
C ILE A 332 9.32 30.91 -37.06
N GLN A 333 9.25 30.41 -38.30
CA GLN A 333 9.04 28.99 -38.59
C GLN A 333 10.17 28.14 -38.02
N ALA A 334 11.43 28.56 -38.14
CA ALA A 334 12.57 27.86 -37.54
C ALA A 334 12.50 27.87 -36.01
N ALA A 335 12.11 28.98 -35.39
CA ALA A 335 11.93 29.09 -33.95
C ALA A 335 10.78 28.20 -33.44
N VAL A 336 9.65 28.17 -34.15
CA VAL A 336 8.49 27.32 -33.84
C VAL A 336 8.83 25.85 -34.06
N ARG A 337 9.49 25.50 -35.17
CA ARG A 337 10.00 24.13 -35.42
C ARG A 337 10.97 23.70 -34.32
N GLY A 338 11.89 24.57 -33.90
CA GLY A 338 12.81 24.31 -32.80
C GLY A 338 12.11 24.19 -31.44
N PHE A 339 11.05 24.96 -31.19
CA PHE A 339 10.23 24.84 -29.98
C PHE A 339 9.45 23.52 -29.96
N LEU A 340 8.80 23.15 -31.07
CA LEU A 340 8.10 21.87 -31.20
C LEU A 340 9.07 20.69 -31.11
N ALA A 341 10.25 20.78 -31.71
CA ALA A 341 11.31 19.78 -31.60
C ALA A 341 11.80 19.64 -30.16
N ARG A 342 12.02 20.74 -29.43
CA ARG A 342 12.38 20.71 -28.00
C ARG A 342 11.27 20.16 -27.13
N ARG A 343 10.00 20.50 -27.40
CA ARG A 343 8.85 19.97 -26.67
C ARG A 343 8.67 18.47 -26.91
N ASN A 344 8.87 18.03 -28.16
CA ASN A 344 8.86 16.62 -28.52
C ASN A 344 10.07 15.88 -27.94
N TYR A 345 11.26 16.48 -27.92
CA TYR A 345 12.45 15.96 -27.23
C TYR A 345 12.22 15.85 -25.72
N VAL A 346 11.63 16.85 -25.08
CA VAL A 346 11.27 16.76 -23.65
C VAL A 346 10.22 15.67 -23.43
N ARG A 347 9.26 15.47 -24.33
CA ARG A 347 8.32 14.34 -24.27
C ARG A 347 9.01 12.98 -24.48
N THR A 348 9.93 12.85 -25.43
CA THR A 348 10.65 11.59 -25.68
C THR A 348 11.71 11.32 -24.62
N VAL A 349 12.35 12.35 -24.05
CA VAL A 349 13.26 12.26 -22.90
C VAL A 349 12.49 12.03 -21.61
N ALA A 350 11.29 12.58 -21.42
CA ALA A 350 10.41 12.23 -20.31
C ALA A 350 9.96 10.77 -20.43
N ALA A 351 9.56 10.32 -21.63
CA ALA A 351 9.26 8.92 -21.91
C ALA A 351 10.49 8.00 -21.74
N SER A 352 11.69 8.47 -22.10
CA SER A 352 12.95 7.74 -21.95
C SER A 352 13.48 7.77 -20.52
N ARG A 353 13.25 8.84 -19.74
CA ARG A 353 13.60 8.94 -18.31
C ARG A 353 12.66 8.08 -17.46
N MET A 354 11.37 8.00 -17.81
CA MET A 354 10.44 7.02 -17.23
C MET A 354 10.85 5.57 -17.54
N ASN A 355 11.59 5.33 -18.62
CA ASN A 355 12.09 4.00 -19.00
C ASN A 355 13.60 3.75 -18.68
N LYS A 356 14.36 4.71 -18.13
CA LYS A 356 15.81 4.56 -17.82
C LYS A 356 16.21 4.82 -16.37
N ILE A 357 15.30 5.16 -15.47
CA ILE A 357 15.62 5.29 -14.03
C ILE A 357 14.77 4.28 -13.24
N PRO A 358 15.11 2.98 -13.33
CA PRO A 358 15.16 2.18 -12.09
C PRO A 358 16.54 1.59 -11.75
N ASP A 359 17.48 1.43 -12.69
CA ASP A 359 18.62 0.52 -12.44
C ASP A 359 19.95 1.19 -12.02
N GLN A 360 20.31 2.38 -12.52
CA GLN A 360 21.64 2.94 -12.19
C GLN A 360 21.76 3.47 -10.75
N ALA A 361 20.68 3.99 -10.17
CA ALA A 361 20.65 4.42 -8.77
C ALA A 361 20.66 3.23 -7.81
N ALA A 362 19.98 2.13 -8.17
CA ALA A 362 20.00 0.89 -7.41
C ALA A 362 21.39 0.23 -7.43
N VAL A 363 22.06 0.23 -8.59
CA VAL A 363 23.43 -0.31 -8.75
C VAL A 363 24.47 0.56 -8.03
N LYS A 364 24.38 1.90 -8.11
CA LYS A 364 25.25 2.81 -7.33
C LYS A 364 25.01 2.67 -5.83
N GLY A 365 23.76 2.55 -5.40
CA GLY A 365 23.42 2.30 -4.00
C GLY A 365 23.89 0.93 -3.50
N PHE A 366 23.82 -0.10 -4.35
CA PHE A 366 24.34 -1.44 -4.05
C PHE A 366 25.88 -1.46 -3.96
N LEU A 367 26.58 -0.82 -4.89
CA LEU A 367 28.04 -0.67 -4.86
C LEU A 367 28.50 0.13 -3.64
N ALA A 368 27.80 1.22 -3.30
CA ALA A 368 28.09 2.00 -2.10
C ALA A 368 27.87 1.19 -0.80
N ARG A 369 26.77 0.43 -0.70
CA ARG A 369 26.50 -0.45 0.45
C ARG A 369 27.53 -1.59 0.57
N ARG A 370 27.96 -2.16 -0.57
CA ARG A 370 29.00 -3.20 -0.61
C ARG A 370 30.36 -2.66 -0.19
N ASN A 371 30.72 -1.47 -0.65
CA ASN A 371 31.98 -0.83 -0.28
C ASN A 371 31.97 -0.43 1.21
N TYR A 372 30.87 0.12 1.73
CA TYR A 372 30.71 0.41 3.16
C TYR A 372 30.81 -0.85 4.04
N ALA A 373 30.20 -1.96 3.62
CA ALA A 373 30.32 -3.23 4.33
C ALA A 373 31.77 -3.76 4.35
N ARG A 374 32.52 -3.61 3.25
CA ARG A 374 33.96 -3.94 3.19
C ARG A 374 34.79 -3.05 4.11
N THR A 375 34.58 -1.74 4.09
CA THR A 375 35.31 -0.79 4.96
C THR A 375 35.00 -1.06 6.43
N ARG A 376 33.74 -1.38 6.77
CA ARG A 376 33.31 -1.74 8.12
C ARG A 376 33.86 -3.10 8.58
N ALA A 377 33.96 -4.08 7.69
CA ALA A 377 34.61 -5.37 7.99
C ALA A 377 36.12 -5.19 8.22
N ALA A 378 36.79 -4.37 7.40
CA ALA A 378 38.21 -4.02 7.58
C ALA A 378 38.45 -3.28 8.91
N PHE A 379 37.55 -2.38 9.32
CA PHE A 379 37.60 -1.74 10.64
C PHE A 379 37.35 -2.72 11.79
N ARG A 380 36.54 -3.77 11.58
CA ARG A 380 36.28 -4.80 12.60
C ARG A 380 37.46 -5.77 12.76
N ILE A 381 38.20 -6.03 11.69
CA ILE A 381 39.44 -6.84 11.71
C ILE A 381 40.59 -6.07 12.39
N LYS A 382 40.66 -4.74 12.22
CA LYS A 382 41.63 -3.88 12.92
C LYS A 382 41.34 -3.62 14.41
N LYS A 383 40.25 -4.19 14.95
CA LYS A 383 39.82 -4.01 16.35
C LYS A 383 39.90 -5.31 17.18
N LEU A 384 40.70 -6.29 16.75
CA LEU A 384 41.18 -7.36 17.62
C LEU A 384 42.42 -6.85 18.37
N PRO A 385 42.53 -7.02 19.71
CA PRO A 385 43.74 -6.67 20.43
C PRO A 385 44.90 -7.59 20.04
N GLU A 386 46.07 -6.98 19.80
CA GLU A 386 47.36 -7.67 19.71
C GLU A 386 47.64 -8.36 21.05
N LEU A 387 47.61 -9.70 21.06
CA LEU A 387 48.22 -10.50 22.12
C LEU A 387 49.64 -10.82 21.68
N THR A 388 50.58 -10.18 22.37
CA THR A 388 52.01 -10.41 22.31
C THR A 388 52.36 -11.84 22.71
N ASN A 389 53.32 -12.41 21.98
CA ASN A 389 53.99 -13.68 22.24
C ASN A 389 54.45 -13.80 23.70
N ASN A 390 54.35 -15.02 24.25
CA ASN A 390 55.32 -15.68 25.12
C ASN A 390 55.01 -17.19 25.07
N ASP A 391 55.97 -17.97 24.56
CA ASP A 391 56.51 -19.26 25.05
C ASP A 391 55.59 -20.12 25.96
N GLU A 392 55.33 -21.41 25.75
CA GLU A 392 56.26 -22.56 25.74
C GLU A 392 55.47 -23.86 25.43
N ALA A 393 56.19 -24.97 25.22
CA ALA A 393 55.76 -26.26 24.62
C ALA A 393 54.85 -27.19 25.45
N ASP A 394 54.08 -28.06 24.78
CA ASP A 394 53.89 -29.50 25.14
C ASP A 394 53.14 -30.28 24.02
N PRO A 395 53.62 -31.46 23.52
CA PRO A 395 52.90 -32.30 22.58
C PRO A 395 52.47 -33.65 23.18
N SER A 396 51.17 -33.85 23.40
CA SER A 396 50.61 -35.18 23.65
C SER A 396 49.15 -35.34 23.16
N GLU A 397 49.01 -36.08 22.05
CA GLU A 397 47.96 -37.09 21.79
C GLU A 397 46.48 -36.68 21.48
N PRO A 398 45.63 -37.58 20.90
CA PRO A 398 45.11 -37.37 19.54
C PRO A 398 43.56 -37.43 19.36
N ARG A 399 43.11 -37.05 18.13
CA ARG A 399 41.87 -37.43 17.42
C ARG A 399 40.51 -37.18 18.11
N GLU A 400 39.67 -36.30 17.52
CA GLU A 400 38.43 -36.68 16.80
C GLU A 400 37.49 -35.48 16.48
N GLN A 401 36.89 -35.55 15.28
CA GLN A 401 35.58 -35.01 14.88
C GLN A 401 35.37 -33.46 14.83
N LEU A 402 35.07 -32.90 13.66
CA LEU A 402 33.70 -32.89 13.12
C LEU A 402 33.60 -32.11 11.80
N ASN A 403 33.23 -32.85 10.75
CA ASN A 403 32.79 -32.35 9.45
C ASN A 403 31.52 -31.49 9.56
N HIS A 404 31.57 -30.16 9.39
CA HIS A 404 30.46 -29.43 8.75
C HIS A 404 30.80 -27.98 8.42
N THR A 405 31.34 -27.67 7.23
CA THR A 405 31.20 -26.30 6.65
C THR A 405 31.59 -26.18 5.17
N HIS A 406 31.62 -27.25 4.39
CA HIS A 406 31.83 -27.16 2.94
C HIS A 406 30.54 -27.37 2.14
N LYS A 407 29.55 -26.48 2.29
CA LYS A 407 28.41 -26.41 1.33
C LYS A 407 27.57 -25.13 1.39
N LYS A 408 28.18 -23.96 1.20
CA LYS A 408 27.42 -22.77 0.76
C LYS A 408 28.26 -21.72 0.02
N PHE A 409 29.05 -22.20 -0.94
CA PHE A 409 29.43 -21.41 -2.10
C PHE A 409 28.73 -22.02 -3.31
N ARG A 410 28.16 -21.15 -4.17
CA ARG A 410 27.39 -21.40 -5.40
C ARG A 410 25.86 -21.35 -5.27
N ARG A 411 25.34 -20.17 -5.62
CA ARG A 411 24.29 -19.89 -6.65
C ARG A 411 23.39 -18.75 -6.22
N THR A 412 23.93 -17.54 -6.37
CA THR A 412 23.19 -16.40 -6.92
C THR A 412 23.15 -16.52 -8.45
N CYS A 413 22.17 -15.81 -9.03
CA CYS A 413 21.95 -15.52 -10.46
C CYS A 413 20.94 -16.42 -11.19
N CYS A 414 19.69 -15.93 -11.23
CA CYS A 414 18.80 -15.77 -12.40
C CYS A 414 17.71 -14.78 -11.93
N LEU A 415 17.73 -13.47 -12.22
CA LEU A 415 17.44 -12.79 -13.51
C LEU A 415 16.16 -13.29 -14.19
N ASN A 416 15.00 -12.70 -13.86
CA ASN A 416 14.19 -11.88 -14.78
C ASN A 416 12.78 -11.60 -14.25
N ASN A 417 12.53 -10.30 -14.09
CA ASN A 417 11.27 -9.57 -13.85
C ASN A 417 10.43 -9.56 -15.17
N PRO A 418 9.10 -9.32 -15.19
CA PRO A 418 8.62 -7.93 -15.11
C PRO A 418 7.20 -7.72 -14.50
N ARG A 419 6.99 -6.56 -13.87
CA ARG A 419 5.83 -5.64 -13.96
C ARG A 419 5.20 -5.22 -12.62
N TYR A 420 5.52 -4.00 -12.23
CA TYR A 420 4.61 -3.11 -11.50
C TYR A 420 4.64 -1.74 -12.19
N GLN A 421 3.47 -1.22 -12.57
CA GLN A 421 3.21 0.14 -13.05
C GLN A 421 2.15 0.75 -12.13
N PRO A 422 2.33 1.97 -11.59
CA PRO A 422 1.24 2.79 -11.08
C PRO A 422 0.89 3.92 -12.06
N SER A 423 -0.37 3.95 -12.50
CA SER A 423 -0.98 5.04 -13.27
C SER A 423 -1.63 6.06 -12.34
N SER A 424 -1.03 7.24 -12.22
CA SER A 424 -1.63 8.45 -11.66
C SER A 424 -2.36 9.21 -12.77
N GLU A 425 -3.69 9.16 -12.80
CA GLU A 425 -4.50 10.09 -13.59
C GLU A 425 -5.96 10.09 -13.09
N ARG A 426 -6.31 11.10 -12.27
CA ARG A 426 -7.62 11.79 -12.23
C ARG A 426 -7.68 12.79 -11.06
N VAL A 427 -7.11 13.97 -11.24
CA VAL A 427 -7.61 15.22 -10.64
C VAL A 427 -7.46 16.33 -11.68
N ALA A 428 -8.31 16.27 -12.70
CA ALA A 428 -8.70 17.42 -13.48
C ALA A 428 -10.18 17.65 -13.19
N GLN A 429 -10.57 18.92 -13.05
CA GLN A 429 -11.93 19.44 -12.85
C GLN A 429 -12.43 19.54 -11.39
N HIS A 430 -12.02 20.59 -10.67
CA HIS A 430 -12.92 21.54 -10.00
C HIS A 430 -12.12 22.55 -9.16
N SER A 431 -11.83 23.74 -9.71
CA SER A 431 -11.52 24.97 -8.95
C SER A 431 -11.04 26.04 -9.93
N LEU A 432 -11.99 26.70 -10.61
CA LEU A 432 -11.79 28.00 -11.27
C LEU A 432 -13.16 28.51 -11.76
N ARG A 433 -14.03 28.86 -10.80
CA ARG A 433 -15.17 29.80 -10.97
C ARG A 433 -15.86 29.95 -9.63
N LYS A 434 -15.51 31.01 -8.90
CA LYS A 434 -16.35 31.73 -7.93
C LYS A 434 -15.53 32.89 -7.36
N ARG A 435 -15.53 33.99 -8.10
CA ARG A 435 -15.37 35.35 -7.56
C ARG A 435 -16.44 36.22 -8.21
N THR A 436 -17.13 36.95 -7.33
CA THR A 436 -17.71 38.28 -7.56
C THR A 436 -18.79 38.41 -8.63
N ALA A 437 -20.07 38.35 -8.20
CA ALA A 437 -21.14 39.25 -8.64
C ALA A 437 -22.43 38.93 -7.85
N PHE A 438 -22.69 39.64 -6.76
CA PHE A 438 -24.04 39.82 -6.21
C PHE A 438 -24.06 41.12 -5.41
N PHE A 439 -24.45 42.20 -6.08
CA PHE A 439 -25.16 43.35 -5.50
C PHE A 439 -25.76 44.17 -6.66
N VAL A 440 -27.02 44.59 -6.47
CA VAL A 440 -27.77 45.64 -7.20
C VAL A 440 -28.47 45.21 -8.51
N ASN A 441 -29.78 44.91 -8.49
CA ASN A 441 -30.88 45.88 -8.73
C ASN A 441 -32.26 45.19 -8.92
N LYS A 442 -33.27 45.82 -8.32
CA LYS A 442 -34.74 45.60 -8.37
C LYS A 442 -35.34 44.39 -7.67
#